data_AF-A0A344U672-F1
#
_entry.id   AF-A0A344U672-F1
#
_cell.length_a   1.000
_cell.length_b   1.000
_cell.length_c   1.000
_cell.angle_alpha   90.00
_cell.angle_beta   90.00
_cell.angle_gamma   90.00
#
_symmetry.space_group_name_H-M   'P 1'
#
loop_
_entity.id
_entity.type
_entity.pdbx_description
1 polymer ?
#
loop_
_entity_poly.entity_id
_entity_poly.type
_entity_poly.pdbx_seq_one_letter_code
_entity_poly.pdbx_strand_id
1 'polypeptide(L)'
;MGNLIKGVLVQICDVAIEGFRSLASVPYVPIKSQTVVTGQNDGGKSALLDALDFLISGKALSEHDISYAPNADLEDEEFEIPRMDQILVTGTFQLKVTEQVQFDLPEYVKIRRTFRLDGSTVLEVRRRVCREEDLRNLAKEKVASLREIAAKYGVQPTGRADAKKSWTDPLGELEKTLPRIEEWVEASDEIAAAMPTIVHFKGDSVQSPEAVLQNILNPKLRDYSKSDASREKIEELENHFTEALTSDIDKISQHVSKRCGFASVSLSPQVQVRPHLARVEVRVANHAGREIPLTSAGTGRSRRVSLALWESSNDIINDDADVVYLYDEPDTHLDYEHQRRIMNLIHDQSSHPNARVVVATHSMNLIDGVDISSVVHLRVGDSGAYVELISEGSGDDDVRKHLSSIATALGFRNSVLLHERYFVAVEGASEAACFPILFKKYAGIPIQSAGICLWDGGSNEGALKFARFLKKHRRDVAFVVDKDSRTDKRKIFRDDKLKEYGFSLEKDCYYLGRPNELEDLFEDEDWAGAANSLWEPAGRGAWTPRDFSDHRGAKFSSGILTMLKEGSLYGPKGKDAMVIGLATWIEKDRIPAALTDVFDALVRSAQSAGPHPWD
;
A
#
# COMPACT_ATOMS: atom_id res chain seq x y z
N MET A 1 -4.14 31.50 34.28
CA MET A 1 -3.58 31.39 32.92
C MET A 1 -3.56 29.92 32.57
N GLY A 2 -4.66 29.41 32.02
CA GLY A 2 -4.75 28.02 31.55
C GLY A 2 -4.21 27.95 30.14
N ASN A 3 -3.05 27.33 29.97
CA ASN A 3 -2.60 26.89 28.66
C ASN A 3 -3.38 25.61 28.31
N LEU A 4 -4.53 25.77 27.64
CA LEU A 4 -5.00 24.72 26.75
C LEU A 4 -3.95 24.60 25.64
N ILE A 5 -3.09 23.59 25.73
CA ILE A 5 -2.10 23.30 24.71
C ILE A 5 -2.88 22.87 23.46
N LYS A 6 -2.92 23.76 22.47
CA LYS A 6 -3.36 23.45 21.11
C LYS A 6 -2.40 22.43 20.49
N GLY A 7 -2.96 21.32 20.00
CA GLY A 7 -2.41 20.49 18.92
C GLY A 7 -1.09 19.81 19.24
N VAL A 8 -1.14 18.71 19.98
CA VAL A 8 -0.05 17.74 19.96
C VAL A 8 -0.18 16.94 18.65
N LEU A 9 0.90 16.83 17.90
CA LEU A 9 1.04 16.50 16.49
C LEU A 9 2.18 15.48 16.29
N VAL A 10 1.91 14.22 16.62
CA VAL A 10 2.86 13.11 16.49
C VAL A 10 2.57 12.35 15.18
N GLN A 11 3.40 12.51 14.15
CA GLN A 11 3.11 11.94 12.84
C GLN A 11 3.68 10.52 12.66
N ILE A 12 2.87 9.56 12.24
CA ILE A 12 3.35 8.20 11.93
C ILE A 12 4.17 8.19 10.63
N CYS A 13 5.28 7.44 10.63
CA CYS A 13 6.20 7.28 9.50
C CYS A 13 6.20 5.86 8.94
N ASP A 14 6.09 4.86 9.82
CA ASP A 14 6.07 3.45 9.47
C ASP A 14 5.38 2.61 10.54
N VAL A 15 5.03 1.38 10.20
CA VAL A 15 4.49 0.37 11.11
C VAL A 15 5.12 -1.01 10.87
N ALA A 16 5.35 -1.74 11.96
CA ALA A 16 5.72 -3.14 12.00
C ALA A 16 4.66 -3.91 12.79
N ILE A 17 4.30 -5.12 12.33
CA ILE A 17 3.21 -5.93 12.88
C ILE A 17 3.71 -7.34 13.12
N GLU A 18 3.41 -7.89 14.29
CA GLU A 18 3.71 -9.25 14.68
C GLU A 18 2.47 -9.88 15.32
N GLY A 19 2.15 -11.11 14.92
CA GLY A 19 1.09 -11.91 15.52
C GLY A 19 -0.35 -11.47 15.25
N PHE A 20 -0.62 -10.62 14.25
CA PHE A 20 -1.98 -10.11 13.96
C PHE A 20 -2.63 -10.82 12.76
N ARG A 21 -3.62 -11.70 12.99
CA ARG A 21 -4.38 -12.43 11.95
C ARG A 21 -3.45 -13.09 10.91
N SER A 22 -3.52 -12.71 9.63
CA SER A 22 -2.62 -13.22 8.59
C SER A 22 -1.24 -12.53 8.57
N LEU A 23 -1.07 -11.44 9.31
CA LEU A 23 0.18 -10.68 9.46
C LEU A 23 1.02 -11.24 10.62
N ALA A 24 1.52 -12.46 10.47
CA ALA A 24 2.32 -13.13 11.49
C ALA A 24 3.63 -12.37 11.78
N SER A 25 4.33 -11.89 10.74
CA SER A 25 5.57 -11.11 10.89
C SER A 25 5.76 -10.18 9.69
N VAL A 26 5.37 -8.92 9.88
CA VAL A 26 5.57 -7.81 8.95
C VAL A 26 6.57 -6.83 9.57
N PRO A 27 7.83 -6.82 9.12
CA PRO A 27 8.88 -6.05 9.80
C PRO A 27 8.79 -4.54 9.54
N TYR A 28 8.20 -4.12 8.42
CA TYR A 28 8.17 -2.72 8.00
C TYR A 28 7.10 -2.46 6.93
N VAL A 29 6.33 -1.39 7.13
CA VAL A 29 5.43 -0.77 6.16
C VAL A 29 5.58 0.75 6.27
N PRO A 30 6.04 1.47 5.23
CA PRO A 30 6.12 2.91 5.24
C PRO A 30 4.71 3.51 5.17
N ILE A 31 4.50 4.57 5.95
CA ILE A 31 3.28 5.37 5.97
C ILE A 31 3.61 6.77 5.44
N LYS A 32 3.42 6.93 4.12
CA LYS A 32 3.64 8.19 3.40
C LYS A 32 2.39 9.07 3.43
N SER A 33 2.46 10.27 2.84
CA SER A 33 1.27 11.13 2.63
C SER A 33 0.12 10.37 1.98
N GLN A 34 0.44 9.54 0.99
CA GLN A 34 -0.45 8.56 0.39
C GLN A 34 0.27 7.22 0.26
N THR A 35 -0.34 6.16 0.77
CA THR A 35 0.17 4.78 0.72
C THR A 35 -0.93 3.88 0.19
N VAL A 36 -0.72 3.24 -0.96
CA VAL A 36 -1.68 2.30 -1.56
C VAL A 36 -1.22 0.88 -1.30
N VAL A 37 -2.02 0.13 -0.56
CA VAL A 37 -1.76 -1.25 -0.19
C VAL A 37 -2.51 -2.17 -1.15
N THR A 38 -1.75 -2.99 -1.87
CA THR A 38 -2.23 -3.98 -2.84
C THR A 38 -1.78 -5.37 -2.39
N GLY A 39 -2.30 -6.43 -3.01
CA GLY A 39 -1.95 -7.81 -2.65
C GLY A 39 -3.08 -8.76 -2.97
N GLN A 40 -2.80 -10.06 -2.91
CA GLN A 40 -3.81 -11.11 -3.13
C GLN A 40 -4.95 -11.02 -2.09
N ASN A 41 -6.07 -11.69 -2.39
CA ASN A 41 -7.13 -11.88 -1.39
C ASN A 41 -6.55 -12.59 -0.17
N ASP A 42 -7.04 -12.24 1.01
CA ASP A 42 -6.55 -12.75 2.31
C ASP A 42 -5.08 -12.41 2.64
N GLY A 43 -4.39 -11.64 1.77
CA GLY A 43 -3.03 -11.16 1.98
C GLY A 43 -2.84 -10.13 3.09
N GLY A 44 -3.88 -9.89 3.91
CA GLY A 44 -3.79 -9.07 5.12
C GLY A 44 -3.94 -7.56 4.91
N LYS A 45 -4.47 -7.09 3.78
CA LYS A 45 -4.69 -5.65 3.52
C LYS A 45 -5.59 -4.98 4.56
N SER A 46 -6.78 -5.53 4.78
CA SER A 46 -7.70 -5.04 5.82
C SER A 46 -7.16 -5.30 7.23
N ALA A 47 -6.36 -6.36 7.42
CA ALA A 47 -5.67 -6.62 8.69
C ALA A 47 -4.61 -5.56 9.01
N LEU A 48 -3.90 -5.04 8.01
CA LEU A 48 -2.93 -3.96 8.17
C LEU A 48 -3.62 -2.65 8.61
N LEU A 49 -4.77 -2.33 8.00
CA LEU A 49 -5.58 -1.17 8.40
C LEU A 49 -6.12 -1.34 9.83
N ASP A 50 -6.65 -2.53 10.16
CA ASP A 50 -7.13 -2.84 11.51
C ASP A 50 -6.01 -2.79 12.56
N ALA A 51 -4.79 -3.21 12.21
CA ALA A 51 -3.61 -3.12 13.08
C ALA A 51 -3.16 -1.66 13.33
N LEU A 52 -3.21 -0.81 12.30
CA LEU A 52 -2.99 0.64 12.45
C LEU A 52 -4.04 1.27 13.38
N ASP A 53 -5.30 0.89 13.22
CA ASP A 53 -6.41 1.33 14.08
C ASP A 53 -6.23 0.86 15.53
N PHE A 54 -5.79 -0.37 15.73
CA PHE A 54 -5.39 -0.87 17.04
C PHE A 54 -4.28 -0.01 17.66
N LEU A 55 -3.16 0.20 16.96
CA LEU A 55 -2.03 0.97 17.46
C LEU A 55 -2.44 2.39 17.87
N ILE A 56 -3.17 3.09 17.01
CA ILE A 56 -3.46 4.52 17.16
C ILE A 56 -4.66 4.75 18.09
N SER A 57 -5.81 4.14 17.79
CA SER A 57 -7.08 4.44 18.46
C SER A 57 -7.41 3.53 19.64
N GLY A 58 -6.68 2.41 19.76
CA GLY A 58 -6.98 1.37 20.73
C GLY A 58 -8.24 0.59 20.42
N LYS A 59 -8.48 0.32 19.13
CA LYS A 59 -9.55 -0.59 18.70
C LYS A 59 -9.50 -1.88 19.51
N ALA A 60 -10.63 -2.31 20.07
CA ALA A 60 -10.70 -3.55 20.83
C ALA A 60 -10.42 -4.75 19.93
N LEU A 61 -9.60 -5.67 20.42
CA LEU A 61 -9.27 -6.93 19.77
C LEU A 61 -9.82 -8.10 20.59
N SER A 62 -9.86 -9.26 19.95
CA SER A 62 -10.24 -10.54 20.51
C SER A 62 -9.11 -11.55 20.35
N GLU A 63 -9.19 -12.68 21.06
CA GLU A 63 -8.25 -13.79 20.89
C GLU A 63 -8.22 -14.29 19.43
N HIS A 64 -9.33 -14.15 18.68
CA HIS A 64 -9.44 -14.51 17.27
C HIS A 64 -8.55 -13.66 16.35
N ASP A 65 -8.13 -12.48 16.80
CA ASP A 65 -7.24 -11.60 16.06
C ASP A 65 -5.76 -12.02 16.14
N ILE A 66 -5.42 -12.97 17.03
CA ILE A 66 -4.06 -13.49 17.19
C ILE A 66 -3.74 -14.48 16.07
N SER A 67 -2.58 -14.33 15.44
CA SER A 67 -2.05 -15.24 14.42
C SER A 67 -1.81 -16.64 14.97
N TYR A 68 -1.89 -17.63 14.07
CA TYR A 68 -1.39 -18.98 14.33
C TYR A 68 0.14 -18.98 14.37
N ALA A 69 0.72 -19.84 15.22
CA ALA A 69 2.16 -19.99 15.31
C ALA A 69 2.73 -20.62 14.02
N PRO A 70 3.84 -20.09 13.47
CA PRO A 70 4.48 -20.69 12.30
C PRO A 70 5.04 -22.08 12.66
N ASN A 71 4.77 -23.09 11.81
CA ASN A 71 5.16 -24.51 11.95
C ASN A 71 4.34 -25.38 12.93
N ALA A 72 3.01 -25.25 12.96
CA ALA A 72 2.20 -26.38 13.40
C ALA A 72 2.20 -27.43 12.28
N ASP A 73 2.89 -28.55 12.46
CA ASP A 73 2.88 -29.67 11.53
C ASP A 73 1.42 -30.08 11.27
N LEU A 74 0.94 -29.85 10.05
CA LEU A 74 -0.45 -30.08 9.61
C LEU A 74 -0.76 -31.57 9.39
N GLU A 75 0.01 -32.48 9.99
CA GLU A 75 -0.12 -33.93 9.74
C GLU A 75 -1.14 -34.64 10.65
N ASP A 76 -1.60 -34.00 11.74
CA ASP A 76 -2.60 -34.58 12.64
C ASP A 76 -3.90 -33.73 12.69
N GLU A 77 -4.99 -34.25 12.11
CA GLU A 77 -6.31 -33.61 12.00
C GLU A 77 -7.04 -33.37 13.35
N GLU A 78 -6.43 -33.69 14.50
CA GLU A 78 -7.09 -33.64 15.82
C GLU A 78 -6.50 -32.65 16.85
N PHE A 79 -5.46 -31.88 16.53
CA PHE A 79 -4.89 -30.88 17.46
C PHE A 79 -5.19 -29.43 17.06
N GLU A 80 -5.66 -28.63 18.02
CA GLU A 80 -5.78 -27.17 17.89
C GLU A 80 -4.43 -26.56 17.52
N ILE A 81 -4.34 -25.90 16.36
CA ILE A 81 -3.15 -25.18 15.94
C ILE A 81 -2.84 -24.10 16.98
N PRO A 82 -1.65 -24.11 17.61
CA PRO A 82 -1.30 -23.15 18.64
C PRO A 82 -1.27 -21.72 18.08
N ARG A 83 -1.78 -20.76 18.84
CA ARG A 83 -1.72 -19.32 18.53
C ARG A 83 -0.44 -18.71 19.11
N MET A 84 -0.02 -17.58 18.57
CA MET A 84 1.05 -16.78 19.18
C MET A 84 0.63 -16.25 20.56
N ASP A 85 1.59 -15.92 21.42
CA ASP A 85 1.29 -15.48 22.79
C ASP A 85 0.70 -14.06 22.86
N GLN A 86 1.01 -13.25 21.85
CA GLN A 86 0.64 -11.84 21.81
C GLN A 86 0.62 -11.27 20.39
N ILE A 87 -0.08 -10.14 20.26
CA ILE A 87 -0.01 -9.23 19.12
C ILE A 87 0.90 -8.07 19.49
N LEU A 88 1.81 -7.71 18.59
CA LEU A 88 2.66 -6.52 18.71
C LEU A 88 2.51 -5.66 17.47
N VAL A 89 2.00 -4.43 17.64
CA VAL A 89 2.00 -3.44 16.56
C VAL A 89 2.87 -2.27 16.99
N THR A 90 3.96 -2.02 16.26
CA THR A 90 4.95 -0.99 16.56
C THR A 90 4.97 0.05 15.45
N GLY A 91 4.74 1.32 15.77
CA GLY A 91 4.92 2.43 14.82
C GLY A 91 6.13 3.29 15.18
N THR A 92 6.79 3.82 14.17
CA THR A 92 7.75 4.92 14.32
C THR A 92 7.02 6.23 14.07
N PHE A 93 7.19 7.18 14.99
CA PHE A 93 6.55 8.48 14.94
C PHE A 93 7.58 9.61 14.96
N GLN A 94 7.32 10.65 14.16
CA GLN A 94 8.10 11.88 14.14
C GLN A 94 7.46 12.94 15.03
N LEU A 95 8.25 13.47 15.96
CA LEU A 95 7.87 14.51 16.92
C LEU A 95 8.41 15.87 16.49
N LYS A 96 7.56 16.89 16.58
CA LYS A 96 7.93 18.30 16.45
C LYS A 96 8.78 18.73 17.64
N VAL A 97 9.54 19.81 17.45
CA VAL A 97 10.44 20.35 18.49
C VAL A 97 9.70 20.64 19.82
N THR A 98 8.46 21.12 19.75
CA THR A 98 7.63 21.38 20.94
C THR A 98 7.32 20.12 21.74
N GLU A 99 7.14 18.99 21.06
CA GLU A 99 6.77 17.71 21.65
C GLU A 99 7.97 16.98 22.19
N GLN A 100 9.12 17.08 21.50
CA GLN A 100 10.39 16.59 22.01
C GLN A 100 10.68 17.20 23.38
N VAL A 101 10.44 18.51 23.53
CA VAL A 101 10.57 19.22 24.81
C VAL A 101 9.49 18.80 25.81
N GLN A 102 8.24 18.66 25.39
CA GLN A 102 7.13 18.29 26.27
C GLN A 102 7.27 16.87 26.84
N PHE A 103 7.66 15.91 26.01
CA PHE A 103 7.72 14.50 26.37
C PHE A 103 9.11 14.00 26.78
N ASP A 104 10.14 14.84 26.63
CA ASP A 104 11.56 14.44 26.78
C ASP A 104 11.89 13.23 25.89
N LEU A 105 11.51 13.34 24.61
CA LEU A 105 11.67 12.29 23.60
C LEU A 105 12.46 12.82 22.39
N PRO A 106 13.21 11.95 21.68
CA PRO A 106 13.89 12.32 20.44
C PRO A 106 12.90 12.62 19.30
N GLU A 107 13.40 13.18 18.19
CA GLU A 107 12.60 13.45 16.99
C GLU A 107 11.88 12.20 16.47
N TYR A 108 12.52 11.04 16.48
CA TYR A 108 11.89 9.79 16.07
C TYR A 108 11.76 8.86 17.27
N VAL A 109 10.54 8.48 17.59
CA VAL A 109 10.23 7.56 18.70
C VAL A 109 9.47 6.35 18.22
N LYS A 110 9.74 5.19 18.82
CA LYS A 110 8.94 3.99 18.61
C LYS A 110 7.88 3.87 19.69
N ILE A 111 6.62 3.73 19.27
CA ILE A 111 5.48 3.47 20.14
C ILE A 111 4.87 2.16 19.68
N ARG A 112 4.55 1.27 20.62
CA ARG A 112 3.91 0.00 20.31
C ARG A 112 2.67 -0.20 21.15
N ARG A 113 1.74 -0.98 20.62
CA ARG A 113 0.61 -1.49 21.38
C ARG A 113 0.65 -3.01 21.37
N THR A 114 0.50 -3.58 22.55
CA THR A 114 0.57 -5.02 22.78
C THR A 114 -0.79 -5.52 23.23
N PHE A 115 -1.27 -6.62 22.65
CA PHE A 115 -2.46 -7.36 23.10
C PHE A 115 -2.07 -8.79 23.45
N ARG A 116 -2.50 -9.29 24.62
CA ARG A 116 -2.16 -10.63 25.13
C ARG A 116 -3.41 -11.51 25.25
N LEU A 117 -3.18 -12.82 25.36
CA LEU A 117 -4.25 -13.82 25.52
C LEU A 117 -5.16 -13.60 26.74
N ASP A 118 -4.69 -12.88 27.77
CA ASP A 118 -5.52 -12.51 28.93
C ASP A 118 -6.48 -11.32 28.63
N GLY A 119 -6.49 -10.82 27.40
CA GLY A 119 -7.26 -9.65 26.97
C GLY A 119 -6.62 -8.31 27.33
N SER A 120 -5.47 -8.31 28.01
CA SER A 120 -4.79 -7.07 28.38
C SER A 120 -4.24 -6.35 27.15
N THR A 121 -4.43 -5.03 27.13
CA THR A 121 -3.87 -4.14 26.10
C THR A 121 -3.01 -3.09 26.76
N VAL A 122 -1.78 -2.92 26.30
CA VAL A 122 -0.84 -1.92 26.84
C VAL A 122 -0.25 -1.09 25.71
N LEU A 123 -0.25 0.23 25.88
CA LEU A 123 0.48 1.16 25.01
C LEU A 123 1.84 1.44 25.65
N GLU A 124 2.91 1.25 24.89
CA GLU A 124 4.28 1.40 25.37
C GLU A 124 5.08 2.31 24.45
N VAL A 125 5.98 3.08 25.03
CA VAL A 125 6.92 3.95 24.32
C VAL A 125 8.35 3.49 24.58
N ARG A 126 9.18 3.48 23.54
CA ARG A 126 10.60 3.17 23.67
C ARG A 126 11.35 4.44 24.05
N ARG A 127 11.94 4.46 25.25
CA ARG A 127 12.70 5.62 25.74
C ARG A 127 13.86 5.20 26.64
N ARG A 128 14.74 6.16 26.94
CA ARG A 128 15.83 5.95 27.91
C ARG A 128 15.30 6.11 29.33
N VAL A 129 15.32 5.03 30.10
CA VAL A 129 14.89 5.00 31.51
C VAL A 129 16.02 4.54 32.42
N CYS A 130 15.90 4.80 33.72
CA CYS A 130 16.82 4.28 34.71
C CYS A 130 16.91 2.75 34.63
N ARG A 131 18.11 2.20 34.70
CA ARG A 131 18.33 0.75 34.68
C ARG A 131 17.57 0.03 35.79
N GLU A 132 17.51 0.62 36.97
CA GLU A 132 16.80 0.06 38.12
C GLU A 132 15.29 0.25 37.97
N GLU A 133 14.54 -0.85 37.86
CA GLU A 133 13.08 -0.84 37.63
C GLU A 133 12.30 -0.15 38.75
N ASP A 134 12.68 -0.39 40.00
CA ASP A 134 12.02 0.19 41.18
C ASP A 134 12.11 1.72 41.25
N LEU A 135 13.05 2.32 40.51
CA LEU A 135 13.22 3.77 40.44
C LEU A 135 12.48 4.41 39.26
N ARG A 136 11.74 3.61 38.48
CA ARG A 136 10.90 4.10 37.37
C ARG A 136 9.51 4.45 37.88
N ASN A 137 8.84 5.42 37.25
CA ASN A 137 7.44 5.77 37.52
C ASN A 137 7.09 6.05 38.99
N LEU A 138 8.03 6.60 39.77
CA LEU A 138 7.87 6.97 41.19
C LEU A 138 6.60 7.80 41.48
N ALA A 139 6.12 8.54 40.47
CA ALA A 139 4.88 9.32 40.55
C ALA A 139 3.60 8.48 40.68
N LYS A 140 3.55 7.24 40.17
CA LYS A 140 2.40 6.33 40.32
C LYS A 140 2.43 5.52 41.63
N GLU A 141 3.59 5.40 42.26
CA GLU A 141 3.78 4.60 43.48
C GLU A 141 3.08 5.16 44.73
N LYS A 142 2.71 4.27 45.66
CA LYS A 142 2.15 4.65 46.98
C LYS A 142 3.28 5.00 47.95
N VAL A 143 2.99 5.84 48.95
CA VAL A 143 3.99 6.28 49.96
C VAL A 143 4.64 5.10 50.70
N ALA A 144 3.91 4.00 50.93
CA ALA A 144 4.46 2.79 51.54
C ALA A 144 5.54 2.13 50.65
N SER A 145 5.23 1.93 49.36
CA SER A 145 6.17 1.40 48.36
C SER A 145 7.41 2.31 48.20
N LEU A 146 7.20 3.63 48.12
CA LEU A 146 8.30 4.61 48.05
C LEU A 146 9.25 4.54 49.25
N ARG A 147 8.75 4.21 50.44
CA ARG A 147 9.60 4.00 51.64
C ARG A 147 10.43 2.73 51.54
N GLU A 148 9.87 1.65 51.00
CA GLU A 148 10.58 0.39 50.78
C GLU A 148 11.70 0.56 49.74
N ILE A 149 11.40 1.25 48.64
CA ILE A 149 12.37 1.61 47.60
C ILE A 149 13.48 2.49 48.21
N ALA A 150 13.11 3.55 48.95
CA ALA A 150 14.09 4.41 49.62
C ALA A 150 14.97 3.66 50.62
N ALA A 151 14.42 2.70 51.37
CA ALA A 151 15.19 1.85 52.26
C ALA A 151 16.18 0.96 51.49
N LYS A 152 15.77 0.38 50.35
CA LYS A 152 16.63 -0.44 49.48
C LYS A 152 17.85 0.34 48.98
N TYR A 153 17.68 1.61 48.63
CA TYR A 153 18.76 2.46 48.10
C TYR A 153 19.41 3.39 49.14
N GLY A 154 19.03 3.30 50.42
CA GLY A 154 19.59 4.11 51.51
C GLY A 154 19.23 5.60 51.43
N VAL A 155 18.12 5.96 50.78
CA VAL A 155 17.66 7.34 50.58
C VAL A 155 16.80 7.80 51.76
N GLN A 156 17.06 9.01 52.27
CA GLN A 156 16.30 9.62 53.37
C GLN A 156 15.26 10.62 52.83
N PRO A 157 14.11 10.79 53.51
CA PRO A 157 13.08 11.71 53.05
C PRO A 157 13.51 13.16 53.23
N THR A 158 13.24 14.01 52.23
CA THR A 158 13.42 15.45 52.31
C THR A 158 12.11 16.11 52.72
N GLY A 159 11.85 16.20 54.03
CA GLY A 159 10.65 16.82 54.60
C GLY A 159 9.84 15.87 55.49
N ARG A 160 8.50 16.02 55.52
CA ARG A 160 7.65 15.17 56.33
C ARG A 160 7.45 13.80 55.66
N ALA A 161 7.77 12.73 56.39
CA ALA A 161 7.78 11.36 55.88
C ALA A 161 6.41 10.82 55.41
N ASP A 162 5.30 11.49 55.73
CA ASP A 162 3.95 11.18 55.26
C ASP A 162 3.63 11.80 53.89
N ALA A 163 4.38 12.81 53.45
CA ALA A 163 4.20 13.46 52.17
C ALA A 163 4.88 12.68 51.04
N LYS A 164 4.15 12.37 49.96
CA LYS A 164 4.68 11.66 48.78
C LYS A 164 5.92 12.33 48.18
N LYS A 165 5.89 13.66 48.05
CA LYS A 165 7.02 14.46 47.54
C LYS A 165 8.32 14.30 48.34
N SER A 166 8.22 14.07 49.65
CA SER A 166 9.40 13.89 50.50
C SER A 166 10.22 12.64 50.13
N TRP A 167 9.62 11.69 49.42
CA TRP A 167 10.29 10.48 48.94
C TRP A 167 10.57 10.53 47.44
N THR A 168 9.62 11.03 46.62
CA THR A 168 9.80 11.06 45.16
C THR A 168 10.93 11.98 44.72
N ASP A 169 11.13 13.12 45.39
CA ASP A 169 12.16 14.09 45.02
C ASP A 169 13.58 13.50 45.20
N PRO A 170 13.97 12.96 46.38
CA PRO A 170 15.32 12.42 46.56
C PRO A 170 15.53 11.09 45.81
N LEU A 171 14.49 10.27 45.62
CA LEU A 171 14.57 9.08 44.76
C LEU A 171 14.74 9.46 43.28
N GLY A 172 14.10 10.54 42.81
CA GLY A 172 14.26 11.06 41.46
C GLY A 172 15.65 11.67 41.21
N GLU A 173 16.26 12.30 42.22
CA GLU A 173 17.67 12.71 42.12
C GLU A 173 18.62 11.52 42.03
N LEU A 174 18.38 10.45 42.81
CA LEU A 174 19.15 9.21 42.68
C LEU A 174 18.98 8.59 41.29
N GLU A 175 17.74 8.52 40.78
CA GLU A 175 17.42 8.01 39.45
C GLU A 175 18.27 8.69 38.35
N LYS A 176 18.47 10.01 38.44
CA LYS A 176 19.29 10.77 37.47
C LYS A 176 20.77 10.41 37.49
N THR A 177 21.30 9.92 38.61
CA THR A 177 22.72 9.55 38.75
C THR A 177 23.02 8.15 38.26
N LEU A 178 22.00 7.30 38.10
CA LEU A 178 22.16 5.90 37.72
C LEU A 178 22.22 5.70 36.21
N PRO A 179 22.86 4.60 35.73
CA PRO A 179 22.90 4.28 34.31
C PRO A 179 21.50 4.18 33.71
N ARG A 180 21.34 4.70 32.49
CA ARG A 180 20.10 4.59 31.72
C ARG A 180 20.22 3.55 30.62
N ILE A 181 19.12 2.83 30.37
CA ILE A 181 18.99 1.86 29.27
C ILE A 181 17.80 2.23 28.40
N GLU A 182 17.82 1.84 27.12
CA GLU A 182 16.63 1.92 26.27
C GLU A 182 15.72 0.73 26.54
N GLU A 183 14.49 1.01 26.92
CA GLU A 183 13.50 -0.02 27.21
C GLU A 183 12.11 0.44 26.80
N TRP A 184 11.20 -0.53 26.67
CA TRP A 184 9.78 -0.27 26.50
C TRP A 184 9.16 -0.03 27.86
N VAL A 185 8.45 1.09 27.99
CA VAL A 185 7.72 1.43 29.20
C VAL A 185 6.31 1.86 28.85
N GLU A 186 5.37 1.65 29.78
CA GLU A 186 3.98 2.11 29.62
C GLU A 186 3.94 3.61 29.28
N ALA A 187 3.21 3.94 28.22
CA ALA A 187 3.04 5.32 27.78
C ALA A 187 2.23 6.12 28.81
N SER A 188 2.58 7.40 29.00
CA SER A 188 1.79 8.30 29.84
C SER A 188 0.46 8.67 29.17
N ASP A 189 -0.51 9.15 29.95
CA ASP A 189 -1.79 9.65 29.42
C ASP A 189 -1.59 10.83 28.46
N GLU A 190 -0.51 11.60 28.62
CA GLU A 190 -0.14 12.68 27.71
C GLU A 190 0.29 12.15 26.34
N ILE A 191 1.13 11.11 26.29
CA ILE A 191 1.52 10.44 25.04
C ILE A 191 0.30 9.76 24.40
N ALA A 192 -0.54 9.10 25.19
CA ALA A 192 -1.75 8.47 24.69
C ALA A 192 -2.73 9.50 24.10
N ALA A 193 -2.84 10.69 24.70
CA ALA A 193 -3.68 11.78 24.19
C ALA A 193 -3.10 12.48 22.95
N ALA A 194 -1.77 12.40 22.77
CA ALA A 194 -1.00 12.95 21.65
C ALA A 194 -1.02 12.10 20.38
N MET A 195 -1.47 10.85 20.46
CA MET A 195 -1.59 9.97 19.30
C MET A 195 -2.47 10.59 18.20
N PRO A 196 -2.16 10.35 16.91
CA PRO A 196 -2.98 10.81 15.80
C PRO A 196 -4.46 10.46 15.93
N THR A 197 -5.29 11.28 15.31
CA THR A 197 -6.69 10.92 15.10
C THR A 197 -6.79 9.95 13.94
N ILE A 198 -7.54 8.87 14.10
CA ILE A 198 -7.80 7.93 13.01
C ILE A 198 -9.20 8.11 12.45
N VAL A 199 -9.31 7.99 11.13
CA VAL A 199 -10.59 7.96 10.42
C VAL A 199 -10.58 6.77 9.50
N HIS A 200 -11.38 5.76 9.84
CA HIS A 200 -11.41 4.48 9.14
C HIS A 200 -12.68 4.36 8.30
N PHE A 201 -12.50 4.28 6.99
CA PHE A 201 -13.54 4.08 6.00
C PHE A 201 -13.49 2.66 5.45
N LYS A 202 -14.61 1.95 5.51
CA LYS A 202 -14.75 0.61 4.92
C LYS A 202 -15.67 0.70 3.70
N GLY A 203 -15.35 0.03 2.59
CA GLY A 203 -16.12 0.08 1.35
C GLY A 203 -17.62 -0.22 1.55
N ASP A 204 -17.92 -1.18 2.41
CA ASP A 204 -19.31 -1.52 2.77
C ASP A 204 -20.06 -0.37 3.46
N SER A 205 -19.35 0.50 4.19
CA SER A 205 -19.96 1.64 4.88
C SER A 205 -20.54 2.67 3.91
N VAL A 206 -20.13 2.69 2.64
CA VAL A 206 -20.72 3.59 1.63
C VAL A 206 -22.22 3.28 1.42
N GLN A 207 -22.66 2.06 1.74
CA GLN A 207 -24.08 1.70 1.70
C GLN A 207 -24.88 2.21 2.91
N SER A 208 -24.20 2.61 4.00
CA SER A 208 -24.80 3.17 5.22
C SER A 208 -24.19 4.55 5.58
N PRO A 209 -24.84 5.65 5.16
CA PRO A 209 -24.51 7.01 5.56
C PRO A 209 -24.40 7.21 7.08
N GLU A 210 -25.18 6.46 7.85
CA GLU A 210 -25.14 6.47 9.31
C GLU A 210 -23.80 5.96 9.86
N ALA A 211 -23.27 4.86 9.31
CA ALA A 211 -21.97 4.33 9.68
C ALA A 211 -20.85 5.32 9.34
N VAL A 212 -20.96 5.98 8.18
CA VAL A 212 -20.05 7.05 7.78
C VAL A 212 -20.04 8.20 8.80
N LEU A 213 -21.22 8.68 9.18
CA LEU A 213 -21.35 9.73 10.20
C LEU A 213 -20.76 9.32 11.54
N GLN A 214 -20.98 8.07 11.95
CA GLN A 214 -20.37 7.55 13.18
C GLN A 214 -18.84 7.57 13.09
N ASN A 215 -18.26 7.19 11.94
CA ASN A 215 -16.81 7.19 11.75
C ASN A 215 -16.20 8.59 11.74
N ILE A 216 -16.94 9.61 11.29
CA ILE A 216 -16.51 11.02 11.32
C ILE A 216 -16.71 11.66 12.70
N LEU A 217 -17.83 11.38 13.37
CA LEU A 217 -18.22 12.05 14.61
C LEU A 217 -17.67 11.39 15.88
N ASN A 218 -17.42 10.08 15.89
CA ASN A 218 -16.83 9.41 17.07
C ASN A 218 -15.43 9.95 17.42
N PRO A 219 -14.52 10.17 16.45
CA PRO A 219 -13.24 10.83 16.75
C PRO A 219 -13.42 12.21 17.39
N LYS A 220 -14.34 13.03 16.87
CA LYS A 220 -14.64 14.35 17.44
C LYS A 220 -15.26 14.28 18.83
N LEU A 221 -16.13 13.31 19.08
CA LEU A 221 -16.69 13.06 20.40
C LEU A 221 -15.60 12.71 21.41
N ARG A 222 -14.61 11.90 20.99
CA ARG A 222 -13.42 11.61 21.80
C ARG A 222 -12.62 12.89 22.07
N ASP A 223 -12.42 13.75 21.08
CA ASP A 223 -11.72 15.02 21.29
C ASP A 223 -12.47 15.95 22.25
N TYR A 224 -13.79 16.05 22.16
CA TYR A 224 -14.59 16.82 23.12
C TYR A 224 -14.49 16.25 24.55
N SER A 225 -14.40 14.93 24.68
CA SER A 225 -14.22 14.27 25.98
C SER A 225 -12.87 14.56 26.64
N LYS A 226 -11.86 15.01 25.87
CA LYS A 226 -10.55 15.41 26.40
C LYS A 226 -10.57 16.77 27.11
N SER A 227 -11.64 17.56 26.98
CA SER A 227 -11.76 18.84 27.68
C SER A 227 -11.81 18.66 29.20
N ASP A 228 -11.16 19.56 29.96
CA ASP A 228 -11.06 19.46 31.43
C ASP A 228 -12.43 19.28 32.10
N ALA A 229 -13.43 20.05 31.67
CA ALA A 229 -14.80 19.98 32.21
C ALA A 229 -15.53 18.67 31.88
N SER A 230 -15.17 17.99 30.79
CA SER A 230 -15.74 16.69 30.44
C SER A 230 -15.01 15.55 31.14
N ARG A 231 -13.68 15.65 31.26
CA ARG A 231 -12.85 14.68 32.00
C ARG A 231 -13.28 14.58 33.46
N GLU A 232 -13.46 15.71 34.14
CA GLU A 232 -13.89 15.73 35.55
C GLU A 232 -15.21 14.96 35.75
N LYS A 233 -16.20 15.17 34.87
CA LYS A 233 -17.48 14.46 34.93
C LYS A 233 -17.36 12.97 34.62
N ILE A 234 -16.48 12.60 33.69
CA ILE A 234 -16.23 11.19 33.35
C ILE A 234 -15.57 10.48 34.53
N GLU A 235 -14.56 11.09 35.14
CA GLU A 235 -13.89 10.56 36.35
C GLU A 235 -14.87 10.44 37.53
N GLU A 236 -15.73 11.42 37.75
CA GLU A 236 -16.81 11.32 38.75
C GLU A 236 -17.72 10.12 38.49
N LEU A 237 -18.09 9.87 37.24
CA LEU A 237 -18.92 8.74 36.84
C LEU A 237 -18.20 7.39 37.03
N GLU A 238 -16.92 7.30 36.65
CA GLU A 238 -16.09 6.11 36.81
C GLU A 238 -15.92 5.75 38.29
N ASN A 239 -15.65 6.75 39.13
CA ASN A 239 -15.55 6.57 40.58
C ASN A 239 -16.89 6.09 41.16
N HIS A 240 -18.00 6.72 40.77
CA HIS A 240 -19.33 6.33 41.22
C HIS A 240 -19.66 4.86 40.87
N PHE A 241 -19.38 4.42 39.65
CA PHE A 241 -19.61 3.04 39.24
C PHE A 241 -18.65 2.05 39.90
N THR A 242 -17.39 2.44 40.11
CA THR A 242 -16.40 1.60 40.82
C THR A 242 -16.84 1.35 42.26
N GLU A 243 -17.30 2.40 42.96
CA GLU A 243 -17.84 2.29 44.31
C GLU A 243 -19.10 1.40 44.34
N ALA A 244 -20.02 1.57 43.40
CA ALA A 244 -21.23 0.76 43.30
C ALA A 244 -20.92 -0.73 43.07
N LEU A 245 -19.99 -1.06 42.17
CA LEU A 245 -19.61 -2.43 41.85
C LEU A 245 -18.82 -3.12 42.95
N THR A 246 -18.08 -2.37 43.78
CA THR A 246 -17.31 -2.94 44.90
C THR A 246 -18.22 -3.71 45.87
N SER A 247 -19.41 -3.18 46.15
CA SER A 247 -20.42 -3.82 47.01
C SER A 247 -20.92 -5.15 46.46
N ASP A 248 -21.08 -5.27 45.14
CA ASP A 248 -21.53 -6.49 44.50
C ASP A 248 -20.41 -7.51 44.34
N ILE A 249 -19.20 -7.03 44.06
CA ILE A 249 -17.99 -7.85 44.02
C ILE A 249 -17.70 -8.50 45.38
N ASP A 250 -17.89 -7.78 46.49
CA ASP A 250 -17.70 -8.35 47.83
C ASP A 250 -18.62 -9.54 48.08
N LYS A 251 -19.89 -9.44 47.65
CA LYS A 251 -20.86 -10.55 47.75
C LYS A 251 -20.44 -11.74 46.89
N ILE A 252 -19.98 -11.48 45.67
CA ILE A 252 -19.50 -12.52 44.74
C ILE A 252 -18.25 -13.20 45.32
N SER A 253 -17.29 -12.44 45.81
CA SER A 253 -16.06 -12.95 46.43
C SER A 253 -16.37 -13.85 47.63
N GLN A 254 -17.26 -13.42 48.53
CA GLN A 254 -17.70 -14.24 49.66
C GLN A 254 -18.36 -15.54 49.21
N HIS A 255 -19.20 -15.49 48.17
CA HIS A 255 -19.86 -16.67 47.64
C HIS A 255 -18.88 -17.65 46.99
N VAL A 256 -17.92 -17.16 46.22
CA VAL A 256 -16.87 -17.98 45.58
C VAL A 256 -15.95 -18.60 46.62
N SER A 257 -15.46 -17.81 47.59
CA SER A 257 -14.62 -18.31 48.69
C SER A 257 -15.32 -19.44 49.46
N LYS A 258 -16.61 -19.25 49.79
CA LYS A 258 -17.39 -20.26 50.52
C LYS A 258 -17.64 -21.53 49.72
N ARG A 259 -17.87 -21.43 48.40
CA ARG A 259 -18.28 -22.56 47.56
C ARG A 259 -17.09 -23.35 47.01
N CYS A 260 -15.96 -22.70 46.80
CA CYS A 260 -14.76 -23.30 46.21
C CYS A 260 -13.64 -23.59 47.24
N GLY A 261 -13.80 -23.19 48.50
CA GLY A 261 -12.85 -23.49 49.57
C GLY A 261 -11.56 -22.65 49.53
N PHE A 262 -11.56 -21.52 48.82
CA PHE A 262 -10.43 -20.60 48.80
C PHE A 262 -10.34 -19.78 50.10
N ALA A 263 -9.14 -19.62 50.65
CA ALA A 263 -8.89 -18.86 51.89
C ALA A 263 -9.23 -17.36 51.75
N SER A 264 -9.03 -16.78 50.56
CA SER A 264 -9.47 -15.44 50.19
C SER A 264 -9.53 -15.31 48.68
N VAL A 265 -10.53 -14.60 48.16
CA VAL A 265 -10.67 -14.27 46.74
C VAL A 265 -10.69 -12.74 46.63
N SER A 266 -9.72 -12.13 45.94
CA SER A 266 -9.73 -10.69 45.69
C SER A 266 -10.21 -10.42 44.28
N LEU A 267 -11.23 -9.58 44.16
CA LEU A 267 -11.79 -9.13 42.90
C LEU A 267 -11.75 -7.59 42.95
N SER A 268 -11.25 -6.95 41.90
CA SER A 268 -11.15 -5.49 41.82
C SER A 268 -11.87 -5.00 40.55
N PRO A 269 -12.92 -4.19 40.67
CA PRO A 269 -13.58 -3.62 39.50
C PRO A 269 -12.65 -2.60 38.83
N GLN A 270 -12.54 -2.70 37.51
CA GLN A 270 -11.88 -1.69 36.66
C GLN A 270 -12.98 -1.09 35.78
N VAL A 271 -13.39 0.14 36.09
CA VAL A 271 -14.43 0.84 35.32
C VAL A 271 -13.78 1.89 34.43
N GLN A 272 -14.13 1.88 33.14
CA GLN A 272 -13.80 2.94 32.19
C GLN A 272 -15.06 3.40 31.47
N VAL A 273 -15.30 4.71 31.45
CA VAL A 273 -16.42 5.33 30.74
C VAL A 273 -15.88 5.97 29.46
N ARG A 274 -16.23 5.37 28.32
CA ARG A 274 -15.83 5.88 26.99
C ARG A 274 -17.05 6.40 26.24
N PRO A 275 -17.10 7.70 25.88
CA PRO A 275 -18.23 8.22 25.11
C PRO A 275 -18.26 7.61 23.71
N HIS A 276 -19.45 7.23 23.25
CA HIS A 276 -19.67 6.58 21.98
C HIS A 276 -20.99 7.03 21.35
N LEU A 277 -20.96 7.35 20.05
CA LEU A 277 -22.16 7.73 19.30
C LEU A 277 -22.90 6.48 18.81
N ALA A 278 -23.89 6.05 19.59
CA ALA A 278 -24.61 4.80 19.35
C ALA A 278 -25.35 4.74 18.00
N ARG A 279 -25.99 5.84 17.55
CA ARG A 279 -26.68 5.91 16.26
C ARG A 279 -26.88 7.35 15.79
N VAL A 280 -26.82 7.55 14.48
CA VAL A 280 -27.34 8.75 13.79
C VAL A 280 -28.43 8.29 12.84
N GLU A 281 -29.59 8.94 12.81
CA GLU A 281 -30.65 8.66 11.82
C GLU A 281 -30.60 9.72 10.71
N VAL A 282 -30.41 9.30 9.47
CA VAL A 282 -30.43 10.21 8.31
C VAL A 282 -31.78 10.09 7.60
N ARG A 283 -32.47 11.22 7.47
CA ARG A 283 -33.77 11.31 6.80
C ARG A 283 -33.68 12.25 5.61
N VAL A 284 -34.32 11.87 4.51
CA VAL A 284 -34.41 12.68 3.29
C VAL A 284 -35.85 12.92 2.91
N ALA A 285 -36.17 14.15 2.51
CA ALA A 285 -37.49 14.49 2.00
C ALA A 285 -37.65 13.98 0.55
N ASN A 286 -38.78 13.32 0.25
CA ASN A 286 -39.15 13.01 -1.12
C ASN A 286 -39.71 14.26 -1.84
N HIS A 287 -40.04 14.15 -3.14
CA HIS A 287 -40.61 15.26 -3.93
C HIS A 287 -41.95 15.79 -3.38
N ALA A 288 -42.62 15.05 -2.51
CA ALA A 288 -43.85 15.45 -1.82
C ALA A 288 -43.59 16.02 -0.42
N GLY A 289 -42.33 16.26 -0.04
CA GLY A 289 -41.94 16.83 1.26
C GLY A 289 -42.03 15.85 2.44
N ARG A 290 -42.30 14.56 2.20
CA ARG A 290 -42.36 13.55 3.26
C ARG A 290 -40.96 13.04 3.58
N GLU A 291 -40.57 13.14 4.85
CA GLU A 291 -39.34 12.55 5.35
C GLU A 291 -39.42 11.02 5.33
N ILE A 292 -38.41 10.40 4.73
CA ILE A 292 -38.21 8.96 4.77
C ILE A 292 -36.78 8.68 5.25
N PRO A 293 -36.56 7.58 6.01
CA PRO A 293 -35.20 7.11 6.29
C PRO A 293 -34.42 6.91 4.99
N LEU A 294 -33.18 7.37 4.97
CA LEU A 294 -32.33 7.30 3.78
C LEU A 294 -32.06 5.84 3.37
N THR A 295 -31.99 4.92 4.33
CA THR A 295 -31.91 3.47 4.11
C THR A 295 -33.03 2.94 3.20
N SER A 296 -34.19 3.61 3.21
CA SER A 296 -35.36 3.24 2.38
C SER A 296 -35.37 3.92 1.00
N ALA A 297 -34.44 4.83 0.73
CA ALA A 297 -34.44 5.68 -0.46
C ALA A 297 -33.69 5.09 -1.68
N GLY A 298 -33.26 3.82 -1.59
CA GLY A 298 -32.53 3.12 -2.65
C GLY A 298 -31.02 3.34 -2.59
N THR A 299 -30.25 2.30 -2.95
CA THR A 299 -28.79 2.23 -2.77
C THR A 299 -28.03 3.38 -3.43
N GLY A 300 -28.48 3.86 -4.60
CA GLY A 300 -27.85 4.99 -5.29
C GLY A 300 -27.95 6.32 -4.52
N ARG A 301 -29.05 6.56 -3.78
CA ARG A 301 -29.19 7.77 -2.96
C ARG A 301 -28.31 7.69 -1.71
N SER A 302 -28.27 6.53 -1.06
CA SER A 302 -27.39 6.28 0.08
C SER A 302 -25.93 6.51 -0.29
N ARG A 303 -25.45 5.94 -1.41
CA ARG A 303 -24.06 6.12 -1.89
C ARG A 303 -23.68 7.58 -2.09
N ARG A 304 -24.54 8.39 -2.71
CA ARG A 304 -24.26 9.82 -2.92
C ARG A 304 -24.18 10.60 -1.61
N VAL A 305 -25.06 10.29 -0.65
CA VAL A 305 -25.00 10.95 0.67
C VAL A 305 -23.77 10.50 1.43
N SER A 306 -23.43 9.21 1.43
CA SER A 306 -22.20 8.70 2.04
C SER A 306 -20.95 9.38 1.47
N LEU A 307 -20.88 9.55 0.15
CA LEU A 307 -19.76 10.23 -0.50
C LEU A 307 -19.70 11.72 -0.12
N ALA A 308 -20.83 12.42 -0.09
CA ALA A 308 -20.89 13.81 0.36
C ALA A 308 -20.47 13.97 1.84
N LEU A 309 -20.84 13.00 2.68
CA LEU A 309 -20.40 12.96 4.07
C LEU A 309 -18.89 12.72 4.17
N TRP A 310 -18.33 11.85 3.33
CA TRP A 310 -16.86 11.65 3.24
C TRP A 310 -16.16 12.93 2.80
N GLU A 311 -16.67 13.61 1.78
CA GLU A 311 -16.14 14.90 1.34
C GLU A 311 -16.17 15.93 2.49
N SER A 312 -17.26 15.98 3.26
CA SER A 312 -17.36 16.89 4.42
C SER A 312 -16.44 16.54 5.58
N SER A 313 -15.86 15.32 5.61
CA SER A 313 -14.96 14.93 6.69
C SER A 313 -13.71 15.82 6.73
N ASN A 314 -13.26 16.34 5.59
CA ASN A 314 -12.14 17.27 5.51
C ASN A 314 -12.41 18.57 6.27
N ASP A 315 -13.63 19.12 6.15
CA ASP A 315 -14.01 20.36 6.84
C ASP A 315 -14.27 20.14 8.34
N ILE A 316 -14.71 18.94 8.71
CA ILE A 316 -15.06 18.62 10.09
C ILE A 316 -13.79 18.36 10.89
N ILE A 317 -12.80 17.67 10.35
CA ILE A 317 -11.56 17.31 11.06
C ILE A 317 -10.68 18.56 11.20
N ASN A 318 -10.13 18.78 12.39
CA ASN A 318 -9.46 20.05 12.72
C ASN A 318 -8.16 20.18 11.93
N ASP A 319 -7.93 21.33 11.29
CA ASP A 319 -6.70 21.62 10.51
C ASP A 319 -5.41 21.46 11.33
N ASP A 320 -5.47 21.58 12.65
CA ASP A 320 -4.31 21.60 13.55
C ASP A 320 -3.95 20.22 14.17
N ALA A 321 -4.60 19.11 13.80
CA ALA A 321 -4.33 17.77 14.35
C ALA A 321 -3.77 16.80 13.30
N ASP A 322 -2.92 15.85 13.69
CA ASP A 322 -2.42 14.82 12.78
C ASP A 322 -3.48 13.74 12.60
N VAL A 323 -3.76 13.40 11.34
CA VAL A 323 -4.85 12.51 10.97
C VAL A 323 -4.32 11.37 10.12
N VAL A 324 -4.73 10.16 10.46
CA VAL A 324 -4.51 8.96 9.67
C VAL A 324 -5.84 8.50 9.08
N TYR A 325 -5.98 8.66 7.76
CA TYR A 325 -7.12 8.18 7.00
C TYR A 325 -6.84 6.75 6.53
N LEU A 326 -7.71 5.82 6.90
CA LEU A 326 -7.65 4.44 6.45
C LEU A 326 -8.84 4.18 5.51
N TYR A 327 -8.56 3.75 4.28
CA TYR A 327 -9.58 3.37 3.31
C TYR A 327 -9.46 1.88 2.99
N ASP A 328 -10.43 1.09 3.39
CA ASP A 328 -10.51 -0.35 3.15
C ASP A 328 -11.49 -0.62 2.00
N GLU A 329 -10.94 -0.90 0.82
CA GLU A 329 -11.68 -1.09 -0.44
C GLU A 329 -12.71 0.02 -0.76
N PRO A 330 -12.27 1.29 -0.81
CA PRO A 330 -13.19 2.41 -0.98
C PRO A 330 -13.89 2.44 -2.34
N ASP A 331 -13.39 1.69 -3.32
CA ASP A 331 -13.90 1.56 -4.68
C ASP A 331 -15.00 0.49 -4.83
N THR A 332 -15.20 -0.35 -3.82
CA THR A 332 -16.16 -1.46 -3.87
C THR A 332 -17.59 -0.95 -4.06
N HIS A 333 -18.30 -1.53 -5.03
CA HIS A 333 -19.66 -1.15 -5.43
C HIS A 333 -19.83 0.27 -6.01
N LEU A 334 -18.76 0.92 -6.44
CA LEU A 334 -18.80 2.23 -7.09
C LEU A 334 -18.60 2.12 -8.60
N ASP A 335 -19.30 3.01 -9.33
CA ASP A 335 -19.01 3.22 -10.74
C ASP A 335 -17.76 4.09 -10.93
N TYR A 336 -17.34 4.22 -12.17
CA TYR A 336 -16.12 4.95 -12.54
C TYR A 336 -16.14 6.43 -12.13
N GLU A 337 -17.29 7.11 -12.20
CA GLU A 337 -17.39 8.52 -11.83
C GLU A 337 -17.17 8.70 -10.33
N HIS A 338 -17.79 7.84 -9.51
CA HIS A 338 -17.63 7.89 -8.06
C HIS A 338 -16.22 7.46 -7.63
N GLN A 339 -15.60 6.48 -8.30
CA GLN A 339 -14.19 6.11 -8.06
C GLN A 339 -13.26 7.31 -8.28
N ARG A 340 -13.47 8.10 -9.35
CA ARG A 340 -12.68 9.32 -9.59
C ARG A 340 -12.85 10.37 -8.50
N ARG A 341 -14.07 10.54 -7.97
CA ARG A 341 -14.31 11.48 -6.85
C ARG A 341 -13.55 11.06 -5.60
N ILE A 342 -13.55 9.77 -5.27
CA ILE A 342 -12.76 9.24 -4.15
C ILE A 342 -11.27 9.43 -4.38
N MET A 343 -10.77 9.20 -5.59
CA MET A 343 -9.37 9.47 -5.92
C MET A 343 -9.00 10.93 -5.65
N ASN A 344 -9.85 11.88 -6.08
CA ASN A 344 -9.63 13.29 -5.83
C ASN A 344 -9.66 13.61 -4.32
N LEU A 345 -10.62 13.04 -3.57
CA LEU A 345 -10.71 13.22 -2.13
C LEU A 345 -9.43 12.73 -1.42
N ILE A 346 -8.96 11.53 -1.78
CA ILE A 346 -7.74 10.93 -1.23
C ILE A 346 -6.52 11.81 -1.57
N HIS A 347 -6.45 12.30 -2.82
CA HIS A 347 -5.38 13.19 -3.25
C HIS A 347 -5.38 14.50 -2.43
N ASP A 348 -6.54 15.15 -2.30
CA ASP A 348 -6.71 16.38 -1.54
C ASP A 348 -6.33 16.17 -0.07
N GLN A 349 -6.79 15.09 0.57
CA GLN A 349 -6.39 14.73 1.92
C GLN A 349 -4.88 14.52 2.03
N SER A 350 -4.28 13.74 1.13
CA SER A 350 -2.84 13.44 1.15
C SER A 350 -1.95 14.66 0.91
N SER A 351 -2.51 15.74 0.36
CA SER A 351 -1.77 17.01 0.16
C SER A 351 -1.56 17.79 1.46
N HIS A 352 -2.31 17.47 2.52
CA HIS A 352 -2.18 18.13 3.82
C HIS A 352 -0.95 17.59 4.58
N PRO A 353 -0.04 18.46 5.08
CA PRO A 353 1.19 18.02 5.76
C PRO A 353 0.98 17.15 7.00
N ASN A 354 -0.15 17.32 7.68
CA ASN A 354 -0.58 16.60 8.88
C ASN A 354 -1.45 15.38 8.58
N ALA A 355 -1.67 15.04 7.31
CA ALA A 355 -2.46 13.88 6.91
C ALA A 355 -1.58 12.74 6.41
N ARG A 356 -1.94 11.53 6.82
CA ARG A 356 -1.43 10.27 6.25
C ARG A 356 -2.61 9.48 5.73
N VAL A 357 -2.59 9.09 4.46
CA VAL A 357 -3.68 8.32 3.85
C VAL A 357 -3.17 6.93 3.48
N VAL A 358 -3.82 5.90 3.98
CA VAL A 358 -3.53 4.49 3.67
C VAL A 358 -4.75 3.87 3.02
N VAL A 359 -4.58 3.34 1.81
CA VAL A 359 -5.68 2.82 0.98
C VAL A 359 -5.42 1.36 0.64
N ALA A 360 -6.17 0.44 1.23
CA ALA A 360 -6.23 -0.94 0.77
C ALA A 360 -7.20 -1.05 -0.42
N THR A 361 -6.73 -1.55 -1.56
CA THR A 361 -7.58 -1.68 -2.76
C THR A 361 -7.07 -2.74 -3.73
N HIS A 362 -7.99 -3.23 -4.55
CA HIS A 362 -7.72 -4.04 -5.75
C HIS A 362 -7.98 -3.27 -7.05
N SER A 363 -8.48 -2.03 -6.98
CA SER A 363 -8.81 -1.25 -8.16
C SER A 363 -7.57 -0.78 -8.88
N MET A 364 -7.45 -1.22 -10.12
CA MET A 364 -6.43 -0.72 -11.05
C MET A 364 -6.48 0.80 -11.19
N ASN A 365 -7.66 1.43 -11.09
CA ASN A 365 -7.78 2.90 -11.19
C ASN A 365 -7.11 3.62 -10.02
N LEU A 366 -7.24 3.10 -8.79
CA LEU A 366 -6.59 3.68 -7.61
C LEU A 366 -5.08 3.42 -7.63
N ILE A 367 -4.68 2.21 -8.06
CA ILE A 367 -3.27 1.82 -8.16
C ILE A 367 -2.54 2.63 -9.24
N ASP A 368 -3.17 2.84 -10.40
CA ASP A 368 -2.61 3.62 -11.52
C ASP A 368 -2.66 5.13 -11.29
N GLY A 369 -3.42 5.58 -10.28
CA GLY A 369 -3.57 6.99 -9.94
C GLY A 369 -2.48 7.56 -9.03
N VAL A 370 -1.50 6.75 -8.61
CA VAL A 370 -0.43 7.15 -7.67
C VAL A 370 0.95 6.88 -8.25
N ASP A 371 2.00 7.45 -7.65
CA ASP A 371 3.37 7.05 -7.98
C ASP A 371 3.62 5.62 -7.46
N ILE A 372 4.36 4.81 -8.23
CA ILE A 372 4.68 3.41 -7.85
C ILE A 372 5.38 3.31 -6.49
N SER A 373 6.15 4.33 -6.09
CA SER A 373 6.81 4.37 -4.78
C SER A 373 5.85 4.53 -3.62
N SER A 374 4.61 4.95 -3.87
CA SER A 374 3.52 4.98 -2.89
C SER A 374 2.77 3.64 -2.79
N VAL A 375 3.11 2.65 -3.63
CA VAL A 375 2.44 1.35 -3.63
C VAL A 375 3.22 0.33 -2.79
N VAL A 376 2.51 -0.32 -1.87
CA VAL A 376 2.98 -1.42 -1.03
C VAL A 376 2.26 -2.69 -1.48
N HIS A 377 3.00 -3.77 -1.72
CA HIS A 377 2.42 -5.05 -2.15
C HIS A 377 2.55 -6.10 -1.04
N LEU A 378 1.42 -6.49 -0.44
CA LEU A 378 1.38 -7.56 0.54
C LEU A 378 1.41 -8.91 -0.15
N ARG A 379 2.35 -9.77 0.25
CA ARG A 379 2.48 -11.14 -0.23
C ARG A 379 2.22 -12.12 0.89
N VAL A 380 1.59 -13.24 0.55
CA VAL A 380 1.49 -14.39 1.44
C VAL A 380 2.65 -15.32 1.14
N GLY A 381 3.57 -15.49 2.09
CA GLY A 381 4.60 -16.50 2.03
C GLY A 381 4.20 -17.77 2.76
N ASP A 382 5.00 -18.83 2.60
CA ASP A 382 4.77 -20.13 3.24
C ASP A 382 4.72 -20.04 4.78
N SER A 383 5.37 -19.03 5.38
CA SER A 383 5.45 -18.79 6.83
C SER A 383 4.57 -17.65 7.36
N GLY A 384 3.65 -17.11 6.54
CA GLY A 384 2.83 -15.94 6.86
C GLY A 384 2.99 -14.78 5.86
N ALA A 385 2.14 -13.75 5.97
CA ALA A 385 2.20 -12.60 5.07
C ALA A 385 3.47 -11.77 5.32
N TYR A 386 4.27 -11.54 4.28
CA TYR A 386 5.36 -10.59 4.27
C TYR A 386 5.03 -9.42 3.35
N VAL A 387 5.60 -8.27 3.69
CA VAL A 387 5.42 -7.06 2.89
C VAL A 387 6.56 -6.97 1.91
N GLU A 388 6.21 -7.01 0.63
CA GLU A 388 7.13 -6.74 -0.44
C GLU A 388 6.84 -5.32 -0.89
N LEU A 389 7.76 -4.42 -0.58
CA LEU A 389 7.65 -3.09 -1.11
C LEU A 389 8.23 -3.10 -2.52
N ILE A 390 7.52 -2.47 -3.47
CA ILE A 390 8.11 -2.15 -4.78
C ILE A 390 9.25 -1.12 -4.61
N SER A 391 9.50 -0.66 -3.38
CA SER A 391 10.73 -0.02 -2.97
C SER A 391 11.28 -0.66 -1.69
N GLU A 392 12.24 -1.59 -1.74
CA GLU A 392 13.41 -1.45 -0.86
C GLU A 392 14.48 -2.53 -1.02
N GLY A 393 15.65 -2.02 -1.36
CA GLY A 393 16.91 -2.29 -0.67
C GLY A 393 17.66 -0.96 -0.66
N SER A 394 18.55 -0.74 0.30
CA SER A 394 19.33 0.47 0.60
C SER A 394 20.25 1.00 -0.52
N GLY A 395 19.73 1.25 -1.72
CA GLY A 395 20.43 1.85 -2.87
C GLY A 395 19.56 2.92 -3.53
N ASP A 396 20.05 4.16 -3.47
CA ASP A 396 19.54 5.41 -4.06
C ASP A 396 18.04 5.47 -4.43
N ASP A 397 17.27 6.20 -3.62
CA ASP A 397 15.95 6.70 -3.99
C ASP A 397 15.94 7.41 -5.36
N ASP A 398 17.06 8.03 -5.74
CA ASP A 398 17.22 8.73 -7.02
C ASP A 398 17.23 7.78 -8.22
N VAL A 399 17.87 6.60 -8.12
CA VAL A 399 17.89 5.60 -9.19
C VAL A 399 16.49 5.02 -9.41
N ARG A 400 15.68 4.94 -8.35
CA ARG A 400 14.31 4.40 -8.41
C ARG A 400 13.27 5.42 -8.88
N LYS A 401 13.33 6.67 -8.40
CA LYS A 401 12.55 7.76 -9.01
C LYS A 401 12.83 7.84 -10.51
N HIS A 402 14.09 7.64 -10.90
CA HIS A 402 14.48 7.57 -12.29
C HIS A 402 13.84 6.37 -13.02
N LEU A 403 13.81 5.17 -12.43
CA LEU A 403 13.16 3.99 -13.03
C LEU A 403 11.63 4.09 -13.10
N SER A 404 10.97 4.66 -12.08
CA SER A 404 9.53 5.00 -12.11
C SER A 404 9.23 5.99 -13.24
N SER A 405 10.09 7.02 -13.38
CA SER A 405 10.00 7.99 -14.47
C SER A 405 10.20 7.33 -15.84
N ILE A 406 11.13 6.36 -15.95
CA ILE A 406 11.33 5.58 -17.17
C ILE A 406 10.10 4.73 -17.47
N ALA A 407 9.55 4.01 -16.50
CA ALA A 407 8.36 3.17 -16.70
C ALA A 407 7.16 4.01 -17.18
N THR A 408 6.94 5.17 -16.55
CA THR A 408 5.93 6.14 -16.96
C THR A 408 6.20 6.67 -18.36
N ALA A 409 7.45 7.03 -18.69
CA ALA A 409 7.83 7.51 -20.01
C ALA A 409 7.67 6.44 -21.11
N LEU A 410 7.84 5.16 -20.75
CA LEU A 410 7.58 4.01 -21.62
C LEU A 410 6.08 3.66 -21.71
N GLY A 411 5.21 4.38 -20.97
CA GLY A 411 3.76 4.23 -21.03
C GLY A 411 3.20 3.08 -20.17
N PHE A 412 4.00 2.54 -19.24
CA PHE A 412 3.51 1.51 -18.33
C PHE A 412 2.65 2.10 -17.21
N ARG A 413 1.57 1.39 -16.90
CA ARG A 413 0.74 1.64 -15.73
C ARG A 413 1.24 0.81 -14.55
N ASN A 414 1.02 1.28 -13.32
CA ASN A 414 1.44 0.55 -12.11
C ASN A 414 0.80 -0.84 -12.01
N SER A 415 -0.48 -0.95 -12.34
CA SER A 415 -1.23 -2.20 -12.41
C SER A 415 -0.58 -3.22 -13.34
N VAL A 416 -0.04 -2.76 -14.48
CA VAL A 416 0.69 -3.59 -15.43
C VAL A 416 1.99 -4.08 -14.82
N LEU A 417 2.78 -3.18 -14.20
CA LEU A 417 4.01 -3.58 -13.51
C LEU A 417 3.73 -4.59 -12.40
N LEU A 418 2.64 -4.42 -11.65
CA LEU A 418 2.26 -5.27 -10.53
C LEU A 418 1.71 -6.64 -10.93
N HIS A 419 0.91 -6.71 -11.98
CA HIS A 419 0.15 -7.91 -12.32
C HIS A 419 0.68 -8.67 -13.53
N GLU A 420 1.31 -7.98 -14.49
CA GLU A 420 1.88 -8.64 -15.67
C GLU A 420 3.20 -9.32 -15.34
N ARG A 421 3.47 -10.41 -16.06
CA ARG A 421 4.55 -11.36 -15.73
C ARG A 421 5.62 -11.40 -16.80
N TYR A 422 5.22 -11.24 -18.06
CA TYR A 422 6.09 -11.36 -19.20
C TYR A 422 6.08 -10.07 -20.03
N PHE A 423 7.24 -9.44 -20.10
CA PHE A 423 7.43 -8.18 -20.80
C PHE A 423 8.29 -8.42 -22.05
N VAL A 424 7.85 -7.88 -23.19
CA VAL A 424 8.55 -8.04 -24.46
C VAL A 424 8.91 -6.68 -25.02
N ALA A 425 10.21 -6.39 -25.10
CA ALA A 425 10.72 -5.20 -25.75
C ALA A 425 10.81 -5.44 -27.25
N VAL A 426 10.31 -4.52 -28.04
CA VAL A 426 10.60 -4.46 -29.48
C VAL A 426 11.57 -3.33 -29.78
N GLU A 427 12.20 -3.39 -30.96
CA GLU A 427 13.26 -2.44 -31.31
C GLU A 427 12.78 -0.99 -31.42
N GLY A 428 11.60 -0.77 -32.00
CA GLY A 428 11.04 0.55 -32.24
C GLY A 428 9.51 0.60 -32.34
N ALA A 429 9.02 1.81 -32.66
CA ALA A 429 7.60 2.11 -32.78
C ALA A 429 6.88 1.33 -33.90
N SER A 430 7.60 0.89 -34.94
CA SER A 430 7.00 0.19 -36.08
C SER A 430 6.51 -1.19 -35.66
N GLU A 431 7.36 -1.95 -34.97
CA GLU A 431 7.08 -3.25 -34.38
C GLU A 431 6.00 -3.12 -33.29
N ALA A 432 6.13 -2.11 -32.42
CA ALA A 432 5.22 -1.88 -31.30
C ALA A 432 3.78 -1.66 -31.78
N ALA A 433 3.62 -1.01 -32.93
CA ALA A 433 2.32 -0.75 -33.52
C ALA A 433 1.77 -1.92 -34.36
N CYS A 434 2.64 -2.64 -35.10
CA CYS A 434 2.17 -3.67 -36.03
C CYS A 434 2.00 -5.05 -35.39
N PHE A 435 2.79 -5.40 -34.35
CA PHE A 435 2.73 -6.70 -33.69
C PHE A 435 1.35 -7.01 -33.11
N PRO A 436 0.65 -6.09 -32.40
CA PRO A 436 -0.69 -6.38 -31.89
C PRO A 436 -1.70 -6.73 -33.01
N ILE A 437 -1.56 -6.13 -34.20
CA ILE A 437 -2.44 -6.37 -35.36
C ILE A 437 -2.13 -7.75 -35.96
N LEU A 438 -0.86 -8.02 -36.26
CA LEU A 438 -0.40 -9.28 -36.86
C LEU A 438 -0.65 -10.45 -35.91
N PHE A 439 -0.34 -10.29 -34.63
CA PHE A 439 -0.59 -11.29 -33.60
C PHE A 439 -2.08 -11.62 -33.50
N LYS A 440 -2.96 -10.60 -33.45
CA LYS A 440 -4.41 -10.84 -33.39
C LYS A 440 -4.94 -11.55 -34.64
N LYS A 441 -4.44 -11.21 -35.83
CA LYS A 441 -4.80 -11.92 -37.07
C LYS A 441 -4.35 -13.38 -37.04
N TYR A 442 -3.15 -13.64 -36.55
CA TYR A 442 -2.56 -14.98 -36.46
C TYR A 442 -3.23 -15.83 -35.36
N ALA A 443 -3.13 -15.38 -34.10
CA ALA A 443 -3.56 -16.10 -32.90
C ALA A 443 -5.06 -15.99 -32.59
N GLY A 444 -5.77 -15.03 -33.20
CA GLY A 444 -7.21 -14.80 -32.98
C GLY A 444 -7.55 -14.08 -31.67
N ILE A 445 -6.56 -13.80 -30.82
CA ILE A 445 -6.71 -13.05 -29.56
C ILE A 445 -5.74 -11.86 -29.52
N PRO A 446 -6.05 -10.80 -28.77
CA PRO A 446 -5.08 -9.72 -28.52
C PRO A 446 -3.81 -10.24 -27.85
N ILE A 447 -2.66 -9.63 -28.16
CA ILE A 447 -1.36 -10.01 -27.59
C ILE A 447 -1.35 -9.90 -26.06
N GLN A 448 -2.04 -8.91 -25.49
CA GLN A 448 -2.19 -8.73 -24.04
C GLN A 448 -2.99 -9.87 -23.42
N SER A 449 -3.99 -10.40 -24.13
CA SER A 449 -4.77 -11.56 -23.65
C SER A 449 -3.95 -12.86 -23.59
N ALA A 450 -2.82 -12.92 -24.29
CA ALA A 450 -1.86 -14.00 -24.16
C ALA A 450 -0.88 -13.81 -22.97
N GLY A 451 -1.06 -12.77 -22.16
CA GLY A 451 -0.16 -12.44 -21.03
C GLY A 451 1.15 -11.81 -21.46
N ILE A 452 1.21 -11.24 -22.68
CA ILE A 452 2.40 -10.61 -23.24
C ILE A 452 2.26 -9.09 -23.14
N CYS A 453 3.11 -8.47 -22.33
CA CYS A 453 3.18 -7.02 -22.20
C CYS A 453 4.24 -6.44 -23.15
N LEU A 454 3.79 -5.96 -24.32
CA LEU A 454 4.66 -5.40 -25.36
C LEU A 454 5.03 -3.94 -25.06
N TRP A 455 6.30 -3.56 -25.26
CA TRP A 455 6.72 -2.16 -25.18
C TRP A 455 7.77 -1.75 -26.23
N ASP A 456 7.76 -0.48 -26.60
CA ASP A 456 8.72 0.12 -27.52
C ASP A 456 10.07 0.38 -26.82
N GLY A 457 11.11 -0.32 -27.24
CA GLY A 457 12.47 -0.16 -26.72
C GLY A 457 13.14 1.17 -27.09
N GLY A 458 12.60 1.91 -28.07
CA GLY A 458 12.98 3.28 -28.42
C GLY A 458 14.46 3.48 -28.75
N SER A 459 15.20 2.40 -29.02
CA SER A 459 16.65 2.37 -29.19
C SER A 459 17.44 3.17 -28.14
N ASN A 460 16.97 3.23 -26.89
CA ASN A 460 17.62 4.01 -25.84
C ASN A 460 18.11 3.14 -24.66
N GLU A 461 19.09 3.64 -23.90
CA GLU A 461 19.66 2.93 -22.75
C GLU A 461 18.65 2.78 -21.60
N GLY A 462 17.64 3.64 -21.52
CA GLY A 462 16.56 3.57 -20.55
C GLY A 462 15.78 2.26 -20.63
N ALA A 463 15.51 1.77 -21.85
CA ALA A 463 14.83 0.49 -22.06
C ALA A 463 15.63 -0.70 -21.52
N LEU A 464 16.96 -0.72 -21.70
CA LEU A 464 17.82 -1.76 -21.13
C LEU A 464 17.91 -1.68 -19.59
N LYS A 465 17.97 -0.46 -19.03
CA LYS A 465 17.93 -0.26 -17.58
C LYS A 465 16.61 -0.75 -16.99
N PHE A 466 15.49 -0.44 -17.64
CA PHE A 466 14.16 -0.90 -17.25
C PHE A 466 14.00 -2.41 -17.37
N ALA A 467 14.47 -3.02 -18.47
CA ALA A 467 14.50 -4.47 -18.61
C ALA A 467 15.32 -5.14 -17.51
N ARG A 468 16.51 -4.59 -17.17
CA ARG A 468 17.35 -5.11 -16.09
C ARG A 468 16.64 -4.99 -14.74
N PHE A 469 15.92 -3.89 -14.52
CA PHE A 469 15.09 -3.70 -13.33
C PHE A 469 14.00 -4.78 -13.23
N LEU A 470 13.24 -5.00 -14.30
CA LEU A 470 12.23 -6.07 -14.39
C LEU A 470 12.85 -7.44 -14.03
N LYS A 471 13.97 -7.80 -14.66
CA LYS A 471 14.68 -9.07 -14.41
C LYS A 471 15.21 -9.21 -12.98
N LYS A 472 15.71 -8.12 -12.38
CA LYS A 472 16.16 -8.10 -10.98
C LYS A 472 15.02 -8.44 -10.03
N HIS A 473 13.81 -8.00 -10.37
CA HIS A 473 12.59 -8.29 -9.64
C HIS A 473 11.83 -9.48 -10.22
N ARG A 474 12.60 -10.45 -10.75
CA ARG A 474 12.16 -11.75 -11.25
C ARG A 474 11.11 -11.72 -12.37
N ARG A 475 10.81 -10.58 -12.99
CA ARG A 475 9.93 -10.55 -14.17
C ARG A 475 10.64 -11.18 -15.37
N ASP A 476 9.88 -11.93 -16.15
CA ASP A 476 10.38 -12.50 -17.40
C ASP A 476 10.41 -11.41 -18.47
N VAL A 477 11.55 -11.29 -19.15
CA VAL A 477 11.78 -10.26 -20.16
C VAL A 477 12.34 -10.90 -21.42
N ALA A 478 11.76 -10.57 -22.56
CA ALA A 478 12.31 -10.92 -23.86
C ALA A 478 12.46 -9.70 -24.78
N PHE A 479 13.27 -9.86 -25.81
CA PHE A 479 13.54 -8.85 -26.84
C PHE A 479 13.21 -9.45 -28.21
N VAL A 480 12.43 -8.73 -29.02
CA VAL A 480 12.25 -9.04 -30.43
C VAL A 480 12.87 -7.90 -31.24
N VAL A 481 13.97 -8.21 -31.92
CA VAL A 481 14.86 -7.21 -32.53
C VAL A 481 15.21 -7.59 -33.96
N ASP A 482 15.61 -6.61 -34.77
CA ASP A 482 16.07 -6.87 -36.12
C ASP A 482 17.41 -7.64 -36.10
N LYS A 483 17.68 -8.42 -37.16
CA LYS A 483 18.90 -9.23 -37.26
C LYS A 483 20.15 -8.38 -37.39
N ASP A 484 20.05 -7.21 -38.00
CA ASP A 484 21.18 -6.30 -38.18
C ASP A 484 21.62 -5.65 -36.84
N SER A 485 20.69 -5.48 -35.89
CA SER A 485 20.95 -4.99 -34.53
C SER A 485 21.98 -5.79 -33.75
N ARG A 486 22.21 -7.06 -34.11
CA ARG A 486 23.27 -7.90 -33.52
C ARG A 486 24.65 -7.28 -33.63
N THR A 487 24.93 -6.60 -34.75
CA THR A 487 26.29 -6.17 -35.11
C THR A 487 26.41 -4.66 -35.35
N ASP A 488 25.31 -3.93 -35.59
CA ASP A 488 25.37 -2.48 -35.74
C ASP A 488 25.68 -1.81 -34.39
N LYS A 489 26.85 -1.15 -34.32
CA LYS A 489 27.32 -0.45 -33.12
C LYS A 489 26.42 0.71 -32.70
N ARG A 490 25.56 1.21 -33.58
CA ARG A 490 24.61 2.30 -33.31
C ARG A 490 23.33 1.82 -32.61
N LYS A 491 23.03 0.52 -32.66
CA LYS A 491 21.82 -0.06 -32.06
C LYS A 491 22.07 -0.42 -30.60
N ILE A 492 21.05 -0.19 -29.76
CA ILE A 492 21.18 -0.41 -28.31
C ILE A 492 21.03 -1.88 -27.93
N PHE A 493 20.17 -2.63 -28.65
CA PHE A 493 19.88 -4.04 -28.40
C PHE A 493 20.87 -4.99 -29.10
N ARG A 494 22.14 -4.60 -29.18
CA ARG A 494 23.20 -5.45 -29.73
C ARG A 494 23.64 -6.51 -28.73
N ASP A 495 24.20 -7.60 -29.25
CA ASP A 495 24.60 -8.79 -28.50
C ASP A 495 25.48 -8.47 -27.26
N ASP A 496 26.49 -7.62 -27.44
CA ASP A 496 27.41 -7.24 -26.36
C ASP A 496 26.70 -6.50 -25.21
N LYS A 497 25.75 -5.61 -25.57
CA LYS A 497 25.01 -4.79 -24.60
C LYS A 497 23.96 -5.62 -23.86
N LEU A 498 23.24 -6.49 -24.55
CA LEU A 498 22.27 -7.39 -23.91
C LEU A 498 22.96 -8.30 -22.88
N LYS A 499 24.14 -8.85 -23.23
CA LYS A 499 24.97 -9.63 -22.27
C LYS A 499 25.46 -8.79 -21.09
N GLU A 500 25.94 -7.57 -21.33
CA GLU A 500 26.33 -6.62 -20.27
C GLU A 500 25.18 -6.33 -19.29
N TYR A 501 23.92 -6.38 -19.76
CA TYR A 501 22.73 -6.19 -18.93
C TYR A 501 22.17 -7.46 -18.31
N GLY A 502 22.82 -8.60 -18.50
CA GLY A 502 22.49 -9.87 -17.86
C GLY A 502 21.46 -10.69 -18.63
N PHE A 503 21.25 -10.42 -19.91
CA PHE A 503 20.33 -11.16 -20.78
C PHE A 503 21.03 -12.25 -21.58
N SER A 504 20.35 -13.39 -21.73
CA SER A 504 20.82 -14.53 -22.53
C SER A 504 20.31 -14.40 -23.96
N LEU A 505 21.22 -14.36 -24.93
CA LEU A 505 20.83 -14.22 -26.34
C LEU A 505 20.04 -15.42 -26.89
N GLU A 506 20.16 -16.59 -26.28
CA GLU A 506 19.47 -17.81 -26.71
C GLU A 506 18.07 -17.95 -26.09
N LYS A 507 17.87 -17.37 -24.90
CA LYS A 507 16.62 -17.50 -24.14
C LYS A 507 15.75 -16.25 -24.21
N ASP A 508 16.39 -15.08 -24.14
CA ASP A 508 15.73 -13.80 -23.92
C ASP A 508 15.61 -13.01 -25.24
N CYS A 509 16.16 -13.48 -26.37
CA CYS A 509 16.23 -12.69 -27.62
C CYS A 509 15.75 -13.45 -28.85
N TYR A 510 14.87 -12.81 -29.62
CA TYR A 510 14.32 -13.28 -30.89
C TYR A 510 14.71 -12.30 -31.99
N TYR A 511 15.28 -12.79 -33.08
CA TYR A 511 15.83 -11.95 -34.15
C TYR A 511 15.02 -12.10 -35.45
N LEU A 512 14.48 -10.99 -35.95
CA LEU A 512 13.63 -10.93 -37.16
C LEU A 512 14.38 -10.32 -38.35
N GLY A 513 13.92 -10.65 -39.56
CA GLY A 513 14.43 -10.07 -40.80
C GLY A 513 15.07 -11.07 -41.78
N ARG A 514 15.01 -10.73 -43.08
CA ARG A 514 15.56 -11.55 -44.18
C ARG A 514 16.07 -10.66 -45.34
N PRO A 515 17.27 -10.07 -45.24
CA PRO A 515 18.33 -10.42 -44.29
C PRO A 515 18.31 -9.65 -42.97
N ASN A 516 17.72 -8.44 -42.92
CA ASN A 516 18.04 -7.46 -41.88
C ASN A 516 16.84 -7.06 -41.02
N GLU A 517 15.80 -6.49 -41.61
CA GLU A 517 14.71 -5.81 -40.89
C GLU A 517 13.40 -6.59 -40.94
N LEU A 518 12.45 -6.33 -40.02
CA LEU A 518 11.09 -6.88 -40.04
C LEU A 518 10.43 -6.78 -41.42
N GLU A 519 10.53 -5.62 -42.08
CA GLU A 519 9.92 -5.35 -43.38
C GLU A 519 10.40 -6.31 -44.46
N ASP A 520 11.65 -6.80 -44.34
CA ASP A 520 12.22 -7.73 -45.29
C ASP A 520 11.50 -9.08 -45.29
N LEU A 521 10.75 -9.43 -44.24
CA LEU A 521 10.06 -10.71 -44.13
C LEU A 521 8.85 -10.86 -45.04
N PHE A 522 8.24 -9.74 -45.44
CA PHE A 522 7.04 -9.74 -46.28
C PHE A 522 7.43 -9.87 -47.75
N GLU A 523 6.64 -10.60 -48.54
CA GLU A 523 6.93 -10.81 -49.96
C GLU A 523 6.64 -9.53 -50.78
N ASP A 524 7.32 -9.38 -51.92
CA ASP A 524 7.16 -8.20 -52.78
C ASP A 524 5.73 -8.07 -53.32
N GLU A 525 5.02 -9.19 -53.53
CA GLU A 525 3.60 -9.19 -53.90
C GLU A 525 2.71 -8.61 -52.80
N ASP A 526 3.01 -8.87 -51.53
CA ASP A 526 2.24 -8.33 -50.41
C ASP A 526 2.43 -6.82 -50.30
N TRP A 527 3.67 -6.36 -50.45
CA TRP A 527 3.98 -4.94 -50.49
C TRP A 527 3.27 -4.22 -51.65
N ALA A 528 3.31 -4.78 -52.86
CA ALA A 528 2.61 -4.21 -54.01
C ALA A 528 1.09 -4.21 -53.84
N GLY A 529 0.52 -5.29 -53.31
CA GLY A 529 -0.91 -5.40 -53.03
C GLY A 529 -1.37 -4.35 -52.01
N ALA A 530 -0.67 -4.27 -50.88
CA ALA A 530 -0.94 -3.27 -49.84
C ALA A 530 -0.80 -1.84 -50.38
N ALA A 531 0.27 -1.55 -51.14
CA ALA A 531 0.49 -0.22 -51.69
C ALA A 531 -0.60 0.20 -52.68
N ASN A 532 -1.03 -0.69 -53.58
CA ASN A 532 -2.13 -0.38 -54.49
C ASN A 532 -3.47 -0.16 -53.78
N SER A 533 -3.66 -0.81 -52.62
CA SER A 533 -4.88 -0.62 -51.82
C SER A 533 -4.86 0.64 -50.94
N LEU A 534 -3.67 1.09 -50.51
CA LEU A 534 -3.53 2.10 -49.45
C LEU A 534 -2.92 3.42 -49.92
N TRP A 535 -2.05 3.38 -50.93
CA TRP A 535 -1.27 4.53 -51.40
C TRP A 535 -1.41 4.64 -52.92
N GLU A 536 -2.46 5.35 -53.36
CA GLU A 536 -2.78 5.51 -54.78
C GLU A 536 -1.58 6.10 -55.55
N PRO A 537 -1.08 5.42 -56.60
CA PRO A 537 0.07 5.88 -57.35
C PRO A 537 -0.18 7.23 -58.06
N ALA A 538 0.77 8.16 -57.95
CA ALA A 538 0.72 9.47 -58.60
C ALA A 538 1.47 9.45 -59.93
N GLY A 539 0.76 9.64 -61.05
CA GLY A 539 1.38 9.80 -62.37
C GLY A 539 2.11 8.56 -62.90
N ARG A 540 1.85 7.37 -62.32
CA ARG A 540 2.39 6.07 -62.74
C ARG A 540 1.28 5.01 -62.78
N GLY A 541 1.59 3.85 -63.35
CA GLY A 541 0.73 2.65 -63.22
C GLY A 541 0.76 2.07 -61.81
N ALA A 542 -0.04 1.03 -61.58
CA ALA A 542 -0.09 0.29 -60.32
C ALA A 542 1.32 -0.08 -59.81
N TRP A 543 1.49 -0.11 -58.49
CA TRP A 543 2.67 -0.66 -57.83
C TRP A 543 2.80 -2.13 -58.23
N THR A 544 4.01 -2.54 -58.59
CA THR A 544 4.33 -3.91 -58.99
C THR A 544 5.31 -4.52 -58.00
N PRO A 545 5.39 -5.86 -57.86
CA PRO A 545 6.37 -6.50 -56.99
C PRO A 545 7.81 -6.06 -57.31
N ARG A 546 8.10 -5.76 -58.59
CA ARG A 546 9.41 -5.30 -59.03
C ARG A 546 9.84 -3.99 -58.36
N ASP A 547 8.90 -3.06 -58.17
CA ASP A 547 9.17 -1.78 -57.50
C ASP A 547 9.74 -1.97 -56.09
N PHE A 548 9.30 -3.01 -55.38
CA PHE A 548 9.81 -3.34 -54.04
C PHE A 548 11.10 -4.16 -54.12
N SER A 549 11.17 -5.13 -55.06
CA SER A 549 12.37 -5.95 -55.27
C SER A 549 13.61 -5.10 -55.57
N ASP A 550 13.44 -3.99 -56.30
CA ASP A 550 14.53 -3.07 -56.69
C ASP A 550 15.14 -2.34 -55.47
N HIS A 551 14.40 -2.27 -54.35
CA HIS A 551 14.85 -1.68 -53.10
C HIS A 551 15.44 -2.69 -52.10
N ARG A 552 15.36 -4.00 -52.36
CA ARG A 552 15.86 -5.06 -51.46
C ARG A 552 17.38 -4.90 -51.24
N GLY A 553 17.82 -4.91 -49.98
CA GLY A 553 19.22 -4.70 -49.61
C GLY A 553 19.38 -3.91 -48.30
N ALA A 554 20.51 -3.24 -48.11
CA ALA A 554 20.89 -2.61 -46.83
C ALA A 554 20.01 -1.43 -46.36
N LYS A 555 19.05 -0.96 -47.16
CA LYS A 555 18.19 0.20 -46.86
C LYS A 555 16.74 0.00 -47.31
N PHE A 556 16.26 -1.25 -47.32
CA PHE A 556 14.95 -1.62 -47.87
C PHE A 556 13.82 -0.75 -47.33
N SER A 557 13.60 -0.70 -46.01
CA SER A 557 12.50 0.07 -45.40
C SER A 557 12.53 1.56 -45.72
N SER A 558 13.73 2.16 -45.70
CA SER A 558 13.87 3.59 -46.02
C SER A 558 13.65 3.88 -47.50
N GLY A 559 14.06 2.96 -48.39
CA GLY A 559 13.88 3.07 -49.83
C GLY A 559 12.41 3.01 -50.21
N ILE A 560 11.70 1.99 -49.72
CA ILE A 560 10.26 1.82 -49.99
C ILE A 560 9.44 2.96 -49.39
N LEU A 561 9.80 3.47 -48.20
CA LEU A 561 9.11 4.60 -47.58
C LEU A 561 9.23 5.86 -48.43
N THR A 562 10.43 6.19 -48.90
CA THR A 562 10.65 7.34 -49.80
C THR A 562 9.91 7.16 -51.11
N MET A 563 10.01 5.97 -51.73
CA MET A 563 9.32 5.65 -52.96
C MET A 563 7.80 5.84 -52.84
N LEU A 564 7.18 5.33 -51.77
CA LEU A 564 5.75 5.46 -51.53
C LEU A 564 5.34 6.89 -51.19
N LYS A 565 6.18 7.66 -50.50
CA LYS A 565 5.92 9.08 -50.21
C LYS A 565 5.92 9.94 -51.46
N GLU A 566 6.88 9.73 -52.35
CA GLU A 566 7.07 10.54 -53.55
C GLU A 566 6.19 10.09 -54.71
N GLY A 567 5.94 8.78 -54.81
CA GLY A 567 5.22 8.19 -55.92
C GLY A 567 3.72 7.97 -55.68
N SER A 568 3.15 8.42 -54.56
CA SER A 568 1.72 8.32 -54.26
C SER A 568 1.06 9.69 -54.11
N LEU A 569 -0.23 9.80 -54.40
CA LEU A 569 -1.01 11.03 -54.16
C LEU A 569 -1.07 11.37 -52.66
N TYR A 570 -1.25 10.33 -51.83
CA TYR A 570 -1.23 10.41 -50.37
C TYR A 570 -0.40 9.24 -49.82
N GLY A 571 0.92 9.42 -49.73
CA GLY A 571 1.82 8.40 -49.20
C GLY A 571 1.79 8.25 -47.67
N PRO A 572 2.45 7.20 -47.13
CA PRO A 572 2.53 6.98 -45.68
C PRO A 572 3.29 8.11 -44.98
N LYS A 573 2.82 8.53 -43.80
CA LYS A 573 3.44 9.64 -43.04
C LYS A 573 4.81 9.27 -42.46
N GLY A 574 5.01 8.00 -42.11
CA GLY A 574 6.23 7.47 -41.50
C GLY A 574 6.36 5.96 -41.71
N LYS A 575 7.47 5.39 -41.20
CA LYS A 575 7.74 3.95 -41.26
C LYS A 575 6.66 3.15 -40.51
N ASP A 576 6.28 3.63 -39.33
CA ASP A 576 5.17 3.14 -38.52
C ASP A 576 3.84 3.04 -39.31
N ALA A 577 3.42 4.14 -39.95
CA ALA A 577 2.17 4.16 -40.72
C ALA A 577 2.20 3.21 -41.93
N MET A 578 3.37 3.06 -42.55
CA MET A 578 3.59 2.14 -43.66
C MET A 578 3.42 0.67 -43.22
N VAL A 579 4.08 0.29 -42.13
CA VAL A 579 4.05 -1.09 -41.61
C VAL A 579 2.68 -1.43 -41.00
N ILE A 580 2.02 -0.49 -40.32
CA ILE A 580 0.64 -0.64 -39.85
C ILE A 580 -0.32 -0.87 -41.03
N GLY A 581 -0.13 -0.12 -42.13
CA GLY A 581 -0.89 -0.29 -43.36
C GLY A 581 -0.78 -1.72 -43.90
N LEU A 582 0.46 -2.19 -44.07
CA LEU A 582 0.73 -3.57 -44.49
C LEU A 582 0.13 -4.61 -43.54
N ALA A 583 0.35 -4.45 -42.24
CA ALA A 583 -0.18 -5.37 -41.22
C ALA A 583 -1.72 -5.43 -41.20
N THR A 584 -2.38 -4.32 -41.51
CA THR A 584 -3.84 -4.25 -41.60
C THR A 584 -4.35 -4.92 -42.87
N TRP A 585 -3.66 -4.73 -43.99
CA TRP A 585 -4.04 -5.27 -45.29
C TRP A 585 -3.79 -6.79 -45.41
N ILE A 586 -2.66 -7.29 -44.90
CA ILE A 586 -2.23 -8.67 -45.12
C ILE A 586 -3.20 -9.71 -44.53
N GLU A 587 -3.40 -10.81 -45.27
CA GLU A 587 -4.20 -11.96 -44.85
C GLU A 587 -3.43 -12.88 -43.89
N LYS A 588 -4.16 -13.67 -43.09
CA LYS A 588 -3.57 -14.49 -42.01
C LYS A 588 -2.52 -15.49 -42.52
N ASP A 589 -2.82 -16.15 -43.63
CA ASP A 589 -1.99 -17.16 -44.29
C ASP A 589 -0.76 -16.58 -45.00
N ARG A 590 -0.78 -15.28 -45.27
CA ARG A 590 0.32 -14.52 -45.88
C ARG A 590 1.28 -13.93 -44.83
N ILE A 591 0.98 -14.06 -43.53
CA ILE A 591 1.89 -13.61 -42.47
C ILE A 591 3.16 -14.47 -42.51
N PRO A 592 4.37 -13.87 -42.54
CA PRO A 592 5.62 -14.62 -42.65
C PRO A 592 5.81 -15.65 -41.53
N ALA A 593 6.20 -16.89 -41.90
CA ALA A 593 6.40 -17.99 -40.95
C ALA A 593 7.40 -17.65 -39.83
N ALA A 594 8.48 -16.92 -40.16
CA ALA A 594 9.46 -16.49 -39.18
C ALA A 594 8.86 -15.59 -38.09
N LEU A 595 7.81 -14.80 -38.40
CA LEU A 595 7.12 -13.96 -37.43
C LEU A 595 6.15 -14.79 -36.59
N THR A 596 5.41 -15.72 -37.21
CA THR A 596 4.48 -16.60 -36.49
C THR A 596 5.21 -17.53 -35.52
N ASP A 597 6.40 -18.03 -35.90
CA ASP A 597 7.25 -18.85 -35.02
C ASP A 597 7.69 -18.08 -33.77
N VAL A 598 8.01 -16.80 -33.91
CA VAL A 598 8.32 -15.91 -32.78
C VAL A 598 7.07 -15.70 -31.92
N PHE A 599 5.91 -15.42 -32.51
CA PHE A 599 4.66 -15.28 -31.74
C PHE A 599 4.34 -16.53 -30.92
N ASP A 600 4.47 -17.72 -31.51
CA ASP A 600 4.27 -18.98 -30.80
C ASP A 600 5.28 -19.18 -29.66
N ALA A 601 6.54 -18.79 -29.87
CA ALA A 601 7.56 -18.84 -28.81
C ALA A 601 7.26 -17.87 -27.67
N LEU A 602 6.78 -16.67 -27.97
CA LEU A 602 6.36 -15.69 -26.96
C LEU A 602 5.15 -16.22 -26.16
N VAL A 603 4.17 -16.85 -26.81
CA VAL A 603 3.01 -17.45 -26.12
C VAL A 603 3.44 -18.57 -25.19
N ARG A 604 4.32 -19.47 -25.63
CA ARG A 604 4.87 -20.52 -24.78
C ARG A 604 5.61 -19.94 -23.58
N SER A 605 6.42 -18.91 -23.80
CA SER A 605 7.17 -18.23 -22.75
C SER A 605 6.24 -17.56 -21.73
N ALA A 606 5.19 -16.88 -22.21
CA ALA A 606 4.17 -16.24 -21.36
C ALA A 606 3.40 -17.25 -20.50
N GLN A 607 3.08 -18.42 -21.06
CA GLN A 607 2.41 -19.50 -20.31
C GLN A 607 3.31 -20.14 -19.25
N SER A 608 4.61 -20.22 -19.53
CA SER A 608 5.62 -20.71 -18.58
C SER A 608 6.14 -19.65 -17.62
N ALA A 609 5.80 -18.38 -17.86
CA ALA A 609 6.22 -17.27 -17.02
C ALA A 609 5.68 -17.53 -15.61
N GLY A 610 6.59 -17.81 -14.69
CA GLY A 610 6.25 -18.32 -13.37
C GLY A 610 5.48 -17.29 -12.54
N PRO A 611 4.98 -17.67 -11.35
CA PRO A 611 4.74 -16.69 -10.32
C PRO A 611 6.12 -16.15 -9.92
N HIS A 612 6.54 -15.08 -10.58
CA HIS A 612 7.72 -14.33 -10.21
C HIS A 612 7.28 -12.95 -9.72
N PRO A 613 6.73 -12.89 -8.50
CA PRO A 613 6.55 -11.64 -7.78
C PRO A 613 7.90 -10.95 -7.55
N TRP A 614 7.86 -9.63 -7.36
CA TRP A 614 9.06 -8.80 -7.26
C TRP A 614 9.90 -9.26 -6.05
N ASP A 615 11.18 -9.55 -6.16
CA ASP A 615 11.97 -9.87 -4.96
C ASP A 615 13.07 -8.83 -4.75
#